data_AF-A0A8D0FB67-F1
#
_entry.id   AF-A0A8D0FB67-F1
#
_cell.length_a   1.000
_cell.length_b   1.000
_cell.length_c   1.000
_cell.angle_alpha   90.00
_cell.angle_beta   90.00
_cell.angle_gamma   90.00
#
_symmetry.space_group_name_H-M   'P 1'
#
loop_
_entity.id
_entity.type
_entity.pdbx_description
1 polymer ?
#
loop_
_entity_poly.entity_id
_entity_poly.type
_entity_poly.pdbx_seq_one_letter_code
_entity_poly.pdbx_strand_id
1 'polypeptide(L)' 'MSFRDLRNFTEMMRALGYPRLISMENFQTPNFMLVSEVLLWLVKRLHPGHVSKKKNKIIQY' A
#
# COMPACT_ATOMS: atom_id res chain seq x y z
N MET A 1 -11.75 6.03 12.11
CA MET A 1 -11.93 4.57 11.96
C MET A 1 -12.15 3.99 13.33
N SER A 2 -13.02 2.99 13.50
CA SER A 2 -13.17 2.36 14.82
C SER A 2 -11.94 1.51 15.14
N PHE A 3 -11.73 1.20 16.42
CA PHE A 3 -10.68 0.29 16.86
C PHE A 3 -10.77 -1.08 16.16
N ARG A 4 -12.00 -1.58 15.96
CA ARG A 4 -12.26 -2.84 15.25
C ARG A 4 -11.81 -2.76 13.79
N ASP A 5 -12.10 -1.65 13.10
CA ASP A 5 -11.71 -1.46 11.70
C ASP A 5 -10.18 -1.42 11.56
N LEU A 6 -9.49 -0.71 12.47
CA LEU A 6 -8.04 -0.62 12.46
C LEU A 6 -7.38 -1.99 12.69
N ARG A 7 -7.86 -2.75 13.68
CA ARG A 7 -7.37 -4.10 13.94
C ARG A 7 -7.59 -5.00 12.72
N ASN A 8 -8.79 -5.02 12.16
CA ASN A 8 -9.11 -5.81 10.98
C ASN A 8 -8.22 -5.42 9.79
N PHE A 9 -8.00 -4.12 9.57
CA PHE A 9 -7.12 -3.63 8.53
C PHE A 9 -5.68 -4.12 8.71
N THR A 10 -5.11 -3.98 9.92
CA THR A 10 -3.74 -4.43 10.20
C THR A 10 -3.55 -5.94 9.98
N GLU A 11 -4.52 -6.75 10.40
CA GLU A 11 -4.49 -8.21 10.21
C GLU A 11 -4.62 -8.59 8.73
N MET A 12 -5.52 -7.93 7.98
CA MET A 12 -5.66 -8.16 6.55
C MET A 12 -4.38 -7.82 5.79
N MET A 13 -3.76 -6.67 6.07
CA MET A 13 -2.51 -6.29 5.39
C MET A 13 -1.36 -7.27 5.70
N ARG A 14 -1.30 -7.79 6.93
CA ARG A 14 -0.36 -8.85 7.32
C ARG A 14 -0.62 -10.15 6.55
N ALA A 15 -1.89 -10.59 6.48
CA ALA A 15 -2.27 -11.79 5.75
C ALA A 15 -1.99 -11.70 4.23
N LEU A 16 -2.08 -10.49 3.66
CA LEU A 16 -1.76 -10.24 2.26
C LEU A 16 -0.24 -10.16 1.98
N GLY A 17 0.62 -10.15 3.01
CA GLY A 17 2.07 -10.05 2.88
C GLY A 17 2.57 -8.65 2.60
N TYR A 18 1.89 -7.61 3.10
CA TYR A 18 2.36 -6.24 2.98
C TYR A 18 3.75 -6.10 3.64
N PRO A 19 4.76 -5.53 2.94
CA PRO A 19 6.15 -5.60 3.39
C PRO A 19 6.46 -4.74 4.61
N ARG A 20 5.62 -3.75 4.93
CA ARG A 20 5.82 -2.83 6.05
C ARG A 20 4.89 -3.20 7.21
N LEU A 21 5.41 -3.16 8.44
CA LEU A 21 4.59 -3.34 9.63
C LEU A 21 3.66 -2.13 9.81
N ILE A 22 2.36 -2.41 9.94
CA ILE A 22 1.32 -1.40 10.21
C ILE A 22 0.82 -1.60 11.63
N SER A 23 0.96 -0.58 12.47
CA SER A 23 0.38 -0.55 13.81
C SER A 23 -0.93 0.24 13.82
N MET A 24 -1.76 0.03 14.85
CA MET A 24 -2.94 0.87 15.08
C MET A 24 -2.56 2.32 15.45
N GLU A 25 -1.39 2.52 16.06
CA GLU A 25 -0.89 3.85 16.44
C GLU A 25 -0.62 4.73 15.22
N ASN A 26 -0.27 4.12 14.08
CA ASN A 26 -0.10 4.84 12.82
C ASN A 26 -1.37 5.56 12.34
N PHE A 27 -2.54 5.29 12.94
CA PHE A 27 -3.82 5.91 12.61
C PHE A 27 -4.42 6.72 13.76
N GLN A 28 -3.69 6.96 14.86
CA GLN A 28 -4.14 7.90 15.91
C GLN A 28 -4.32 9.33 15.36
N THR A 29 -3.51 9.69 14.38
CA THR A 29 -3.68 10.89 13.55
C THR A 29 -3.86 10.46 12.08
N PRO A 30 -4.49 11.29 11.22
CA PRO A 30 -4.59 11.00 9.81
C PRO A 30 -3.20 10.78 9.18
N ASN A 31 -2.97 9.58 8.62
CA ASN A 31 -1.68 9.20 8.03
C ASN A 31 -1.83 8.96 6.52
N PHE A 32 -1.91 10.04 5.76
CA PHE A 32 -2.11 9.99 4.31
C PHE A 32 -0.96 9.27 3.58
N MET A 33 0.27 9.42 4.07
CA MET A 33 1.45 8.77 3.49
C MET A 33 1.32 7.25 3.53
N LEU A 34 0.98 6.68 4.68
CA LEU A 34 0.76 5.24 4.81
C LEU A 34 -0.43 4.75 3.96
N VAL A 35 -1.54 5.48 3.96
CA VAL A 35 -2.73 5.10 3.19
C VAL A 35 -2.43 5.07 1.68
N SER A 36 -1.75 6.09 1.16
CA SER A 36 -1.38 6.16 -0.26
C SER A 36 -0.40 5.06 -0.67
N GLU A 37 0.57 4.73 0.20
CA GLU A 37 1.50 3.61 0.00
C GLU A 37 0.73 2.27 -0.09
N VAL A 38 -0.20 2.03 0.84
CA VAL A 38 -1.04 0.83 0.86
C VAL A 38 -1.92 0.75 -0.40
N LEU A 39 -2.57 1.84 -0.79
CA LEU A 39 -3.40 1.88 -2.00
C LEU A 39 -2.59 1.57 -3.26
N LEU A 40 -1.41 2.16 -3.40
CA LEU A 40 -0.52 1.89 -4.53
C LEU A 40 -0.09 0.42 -4.56
N TRP A 41 0.23 -0.14 -3.39
CA TRP A 41 0.60 -1.55 -3.27
C TRP A 41 -0.55 -2.48 -3.67
N LEU A 42 -1.77 -2.20 -3.19
CA LEU A 42 -2.96 -2.98 -3.52
C LEU A 42 -3.27 -2.94 -5.02
N VAL A 43 -3.22 -1.76 -5.65
CA VAL A 43 -3.47 -1.60 -7.09
C VAL A 43 -2.46 -2.41 -7.91
N LYS A 44 -1.17 -2.35 -7.55
CA LYS A 44 -0.12 -3.14 -8.21
C LYS A 44 -0.36 -4.64 -8.09
N ARG A 45 -0.87 -5.11 -6.96
CA ARG A 45 -1.17 -6.53 -6.70
C ARG A 45 -2.41 -7.02 -7.44
N LEU A 46 -3.45 -6.20 -7.55
CA LEU A 46 -4.71 -6.56 -8.22
C LEU A 46 -4.61 -6.46 -9.75
N HIS A 47 -3.81 -5.52 -10.26
CA HIS A 47 -3.65 -5.28 -11.69
C HIS A 47 -2.16 -5.25 -12.11
N PRO A 48 -1.48 -6.40 -12.13
CA PRO A 48 -0.06 -6.48 -12.47
C PRO A 48 0.28 -5.97 -13.89
N GLY A 49 -0.71 -5.83 -14.78
CA GLY A 49 -0.56 -5.28 -16.14
C GLY A 49 -0.73 -3.76 -16.27
N HIS A 50 -1.31 -3.07 -15.28
CA HIS A 50 -1.55 -1.62 -15.29
C HIS A 50 -0.44 -0.81 -14.62
N VAL A 51 0.71 -1.43 -14.33
CA VAL A 51 1.90 -0.68 -13.97
C VAL A 51 2.39 0.00 -15.24
N SER A 52 2.22 1.33 -15.34
CA SER A 52 2.77 2.13 -16.42
C SER A 52 4.23 1.74 -16.60
N LYS A 53 4.53 1.05 -17.70
CA LYS A 53 5.88 0.71 -18.13
C LYS A 53 6.56 2.00 -18.57
N LYS A 54 6.87 2.92 -17.66
CA LYS A 54 7.93 3.90 -17.88
C LYS A 54 9.26 3.15 -17.79
N LYS A 55 9.52 2.31 -18.78
CA LYS A 55 10.87 1.90 -19.13
C LYS A 55 11.52 3.14 -19.70
N ASN A 56 12.54 3.63 -19.01
CA ASN A 56 13.50 4.59 -19.52
C ASN A 56 13.94 4.19 -20.93
N LYS A 57 13.33 4.78 -21.97
CA LYS A 57 13.96 4.94 -23.28
C LYS A 57 14.85 6.17 -23.18
N ILE A 58 15.92 6.04 -22.40
CA ILE A 58 17.05 6.95 -22.50
C ILE A 58 17.94 6.33 -23.57
N ILE A 59 17.90 6.97 -24.75
CA ILE A 59 19.00 7.17 -25.69
C ILE A 59 19.83 5.90 -25.99
N GLN A 60 19.57 5.29 -27.14
CA GLN A 60 20.57 4.49 -27.84
C GLN A 60 20.91 5.25 -29.12
N TYR A 61 22.22 5.41 -29.30
CA TYR A 61 23.01 6.22 -30.25
C TYR A 61 22.38 6.58 -31.59
#